data_AF-A0A3S1K892-F1
#
_entry.id   AF-A0A3S1K892-F1
#
_cell.length_a   1.000
_cell.length_b   1.000
_cell.length_c   1.000
_cell.angle_alpha   90.00
_cell.angle_beta   90.00
_cell.angle_gamma   90.00
#
_symmetry.space_group_name_H-M   'P 1'
#
loop_
_entity.id
_entity.type
_entity.pdbx_description
1 polymer ?
#
loop_
_entity_poly.entity_id
_entity_poly.type
_entity_poly.pdbx_seq_one_letter_code
_entity_poly.pdbx_strand_id
1 'polypeptide(L)' 'MEMFQVRYVLAAAKMLNFTKAATDCNVSQPALTKAVKTLEDELGAPLFH' A
#
# COMPACT_ATOMS: atom_id res chain seq x y z
N MET A 1 10.64 -4.27 6.80
CA MET A 1 9.24 -4.74 6.74
C MET A 1 8.50 -4.33 7.99
N GLU A 2 7.46 -3.51 7.82
CA GLU A 2 6.60 -3.02 8.90
C GLU A 2 5.15 -3.47 8.66
N MET A 3 4.44 -3.83 9.73
CA MET A 3 3.10 -4.44 9.62
C MET A 3 2.06 -3.53 8.94
N PHE A 4 2.22 -2.21 9.02
CA PHE A 4 1.32 -1.27 8.35
C PHE A 4 1.46 -1.32 6.82
N GLN A 5 2.67 -1.59 6.29
CA GLN A 5 2.90 -1.69 4.86
C GLN A 5 2.10 -2.85 4.27
N VAL A 6 2.11 -4.00 4.95
CA VAL A 6 1.31 -5.18 4.59
C VAL A 6 -0.18 -4.87 4.63
N ARG A 7 -0.66 -4.17 5.67
CA ARG A 7 -2.07 -3.75 5.76
C ARG A 7 -2.48 -2.84 4.60
N TYR A 8 -1.62 -1.91 4.21
CA TYR A 8 -1.89 -0.98 3.12
C TYR A 8 -1.91 -1.67 1.75
N VAL A 9 -0.99 -2.60 1.51
CA VAL A 9 -1.03 -3.47 0.32
C VAL A 9 -2.32 -4.28 0.27
N LEU A 10 -2.72 -4.90 1.39
CA LEU A 10 -3.97 -5.66 1.45
C LEU A 10 -5.20 -4.78 1.19
N ALA A 11 -5.21 -3.55 1.72
CA ALA A 11 -6.28 -2.58 1.45
C ALA A 11 -6.31 -2.17 -0.04
N ALA A 12 -5.15 -1.89 -0.63
CA ALA A 12 -5.03 -1.56 -2.06
C ALA A 12 -5.51 -2.72 -2.96
N ALA A 13 -5.12 -3.96 -2.64
CA ALA A 13 -5.55 -5.16 -3.36
C ALA A 13 -7.07 -5.42 -3.23
N LYS A 14 -7.67 -5.17 -2.05
CA LYS A 14 -9.11 -5.31 -1.84
C LYS A 14 -9.92 -4.23 -2.56
N MET A 15 -9.45 -2.99 -2.54
CA MET A 15 -10.20 -1.85 -3.06
C MET A 15 -9.98 -1.62 -4.56
N LEU A 16 -8.91 -2.20 -5.13
CA LEU A 16 -8.45 -1.98 -6.51
C LEU A 16 -8.30 -0.48 -6.86
N ASN A 17 -8.07 0.35 -5.84
CA ASN A 17 -8.00 1.80 -5.94
C ASN A 17 -7.21 2.38 -4.76
N PHE A 18 -6.07 3.01 -5.05
CA PHE A 18 -5.17 3.56 -4.05
C PHE A 18 -5.80 4.70 -3.23
N THR A 19 -6.64 5.54 -3.85
CA THR A 19 -7.33 6.62 -3.14
C THR A 19 -8.34 6.07 -2.15
N LYS A 20 -9.16 5.09 -2.55
CA LYS A 20 -10.11 4.42 -1.66
C LYS A 20 -9.42 3.65 -0.53
N ALA A 21 -8.33 2.95 -0.85
CA ALA A 21 -7.53 2.24 0.15
C ALA A 21 -6.93 3.19 1.18
N ALA A 22 -6.48 4.37 0.76
CA ALA A 22 -5.93 5.37 1.66
C ALA A 22 -7.02 5.93 2.59
N THR A 23 -8.21 6.22 2.06
CA THR A 23 -9.38 6.61 2.86
C THR A 23 -9.78 5.52 3.86
N ASP A 24 -9.83 4.26 3.43
CA ASP A 24 -10.14 3.11 4.30
C ASP A 24 -9.11 2.93 5.43
N CYS A 25 -7.84 3.17 5.12
CA CYS A 25 -6.74 3.12 6.08
C CYS A 25 -6.58 4.40 6.91
N ASN A 26 -7.43 5.42 6.72
CA ASN A 26 -7.32 6.76 7.35
C ASN A 26 -5.95 7.42 7.16
N VAL A 27 -5.39 7.31 5.96
CA VAL A 27 -4.10 7.93 5.58
C VAL A 27 -4.23 8.71 4.28
N SER A 28 -3.23 9.56 3.99
CA SER A 28 -3.14 10.19 2.69
C SER A 28 -2.71 9.17 1.63
N GLN A 29 -3.19 9.33 0.40
CA GLN A 29 -2.79 8.47 -0.72
C GLN A 29 -1.26 8.45 -0.95
N PRO A 30 -0.52 9.58 -0.84
CA PRO A 30 0.94 9.55 -0.95
C PRO A 30 1.62 8.72 0.14
N ALA A 31 1.11 8.72 1.37
CA ALA A 31 1.64 7.91 2.46
C ALA A 31 1.43 6.42 2.18
N LEU A 32 0.24 6.05 1.70
CA LEU A 32 -0.07 4.67 1.31
C LEU A 32 0.83 4.21 0.15
N THR A 33 0.95 4.98 -0.92
CA THR A 33 1.80 4.63 -2.07
C THR A 33 3.28 4.51 -1.67
N LYS A 34 3.78 5.39 -0.81
CA LYS A 34 5.17 5.30 -0.32
C LYS A 34 5.40 3.99 0.45
N ALA A 35 4.49 3.63 1.33
CA ALA A 35 4.59 2.40 2.12
C ALA A 35 4.49 1.13 1.26
N VAL A 36 3.62 1.13 0.25
CA VAL A 36 3.54 0.05 -0.75
C VAL A 36 4.86 -0.08 -1.50
N LYS A 37 5.39 1.03 -2.01
CA LYS A 37 6.65 1.04 -2.75
C LYS A 37 7.85 0.57 -1.92
N THR A 38 7.92 1.00 -0.65
CA THR A 38 8.96 0.50 0.27
C THR A 38 8.85 -1.01 0.47
N LEU A 39 7.64 -1.57 0.53
CA LEU A 39 7.47 -3.01 0.62
C LEU A 39 7.88 -3.73 -0.67
N GLU A 40 7.54 -3.19 -1.83
CA GLU A 40 7.98 -3.71 -3.13
C GLU A 40 9.51 -3.73 -3.25
N ASP A 41 10.17 -2.65 -2.81
CA ASP A 41 11.63 -2.54 -2.78
C ASP A 41 12.26 -3.60 -1.84
N GLU A 42 11.67 -3.82 -0.66
CA GLU A 42 12.13 -4.85 0.28
C GLU A 42 11.90 -6.29 -0.23
N LEU A 43 10.83 -6.53 -0.98
CA LEU A 43 10.54 -7.82 -1.60
C LEU A 43 11.34 -8.05 -2.88
N GLY A 44 11.91 -6.99 -3.46
CA GLY A 44 12.64 -7.02 -4.73
C GLY A 44 11.72 -7.26 -5.94
N ALA A 45 10.42 -7.02 -5.81
CA ALA A 45 9.44 -7.25 -6.87
C ALA A 45 8.24 -6.29 -6.75
N PRO A 46 7.69 -5.82 -7.89
CA PRO A 46 6.46 -5.04 -7.88
C PRO A 46 5.27 -5.92 -7.48
N LEU A 47 4.40 -5.39 -6.63
CA LEU A 47 3.14 -6.03 -6.19
C LEU A 47 1.94 -5.51 -7.00
N PHE A 48 2.05 -4.29 -7.54
CA PHE A 48 1.04 -3.67 -8.40
C PHE A 48 1.64 -3.26 -9.75
N HIS A 49 0.78 -3.11 -10.77
CA HIS A 49 1.12 -2.66 -12.13
C HIS A 49 0.47 -1.31 -12.44
#